data_AF-A0A6A4CG81-F1
#
_entry.id   AF-A0A6A4CG81-F1
#
_cell.length_a   1.000
_cell.length_b   1.000
_cell.length_c   1.000
_cell.angle_alpha   90.00
_cell.angle_beta   90.00
_cell.angle_gamma   90.00
#
_symmetry.space_group_name_H-M   'P 1'
#
loop_
_entity.id
_entity.type
_entity.pdbx_description
1 polymer ?
#
loop_
_entity_poly.entity_id
_entity_poly.type
_entity_poly.pdbx_seq_one_letter_code
_entity_poly.pdbx_strand_id
1 'polypeptide(L)' 'GAVIGDETLARLFTFPNVLITGHQAFFTKEALDNIALTTFANVKAYVAKETLVNEVK' A
#
# COMPACT_ATOMS: atom_id res chain seq x y z
N GLY A 1 -0.11 -7.12 25.32
CA GLY A 1 0.60 -6.80 24.07
C GLY A 1 0.36 -7.94 23.10
N ALA A 2 0.05 -7.65 21.84
CA ALA A 2 -0.10 -8.70 20.84
C ALA A 2 1.26 -9.39 20.65
N VAL A 3 1.31 -10.70 20.88
CA VAL A 3 2.44 -11.53 20.48
C VAL A 3 2.43 -11.53 18.96
N ILE A 4 3.55 -11.18 18.32
CA ILE A 4 3.70 -11.31 16.86
C ILE A 4 3.54 -12.81 16.56
N GLY A 5 2.42 -13.19 15.94
CA GLY A 5 2.10 -14.60 15.67
C GLY A 5 2.96 -15.23 14.57
N ASP A 6 3.67 -14.41 13.80
CA ASP A 6 4.66 -14.85 12.83
C ASP A 6 6.04 -14.95 13.48
N GLU A 7 6.47 -16.19 13.76
CA GLU A 7 7.75 -16.49 14.39
C GLU A 7 8.95 -16.00 13.57
N THR A 8 8.83 -15.97 12.24
CA THR A 8 9.90 -15.48 11.36
C THR A 8 10.01 -13.97 11.50
N LEU A 9 8.89 -13.25 11.42
CA LEU A 9 8.86 -11.80 11.60
C LEU A 9 9.36 -11.42 13.00
N ALA A 10 8.90 -12.12 14.04
CA ALA A 10 9.34 -11.92 15.42
C ALA A 10 10.86 -12.09 15.57
N ARG A 11 11.44 -13.13 14.96
CA ARG A 11 12.89 -13.36 14.95
C ARG A 11 13.64 -12.26 14.21
N LEU A 12 13.15 -11.81 13.06
CA LEU A 12 13.78 -10.75 12.28
C LEU A 12 13.86 -9.42 13.06
N PHE A 13 12.86 -9.10 13.87
CA PHE A 13 12.88 -7.92 14.76
C PHE A 13 13.96 -7.97 15.87
N THR A 14 14.55 -9.14 16.15
CA THR A 14 15.59 -9.27 17.19
C THR A 14 17.01 -8.97 16.69
N PHE A 15 17.24 -8.94 15.37
CA PHE A 15 18.56 -8.75 14.80
C PHE A 15 18.93 -7.25 14.72
N PRO A 16 20.10 -6.82 15.23
CA PRO A 16 20.51 -5.41 15.20
C PRO A 16 20.85 -4.89 13.80
N ASN A 17 21.04 -5.79 12.84
CA ASN A 17 21.36 -5.49 11.44
C ASN A 17 20.14 -5.64 10.51
N VAL A 18 18.92 -5.71 11.05
CA VAL A 18 17.69 -5.82 10.28
C VAL A 18 16.82 -4.59 10.55
N LEU A 19 16.47 -3.87 9.47
CA LEU A 19 15.51 -2.77 9.51
C LEU A 19 14.24 -3.17 8.77
N ILE A 20 13.12 -3.18 9.47
CA ILE A 20 11.79 -3.51 8.91
C ILE A 20 10.96 -2.24 8.88
N THR A 21 10.25 -2.03 7.77
CA THR A 21 9.35 -0.89 7.61
C THR A 21 8.00 -1.36 7.07
N GLY A 22 6.92 -0.68 7.46
CA GLY A 22 5.55 -1.07 7.13
C GLY A 22 5.13 -0.68 5.72
N HIS A 23 5.73 -1.30 4.70
CA HIS A 23 5.43 -1.04 3.29
C HIS A 23 5.48 0.46 2.91
N GLN A 24 6.31 1.25 3.59
CA GLN A 24 6.34 2.71 3.44
C GLN A 24 7.18 3.19 2.25
N ALA A 25 7.65 2.28 1.39
CA ALA A 25 8.48 2.63 0.24
C ALA A 25 7.75 3.57 -0.74
N PHE A 26 6.41 3.48 -0.83
CA PHE A 26 5.61 4.37 -1.68
C PHE A 26 5.27 5.71 -1.01
N PHE A 27 5.59 5.92 0.27
CA PHE A 27 5.01 7.01 1.06
C PHE A 27 5.75 8.35 0.88
N THR A 28 5.81 8.82 -0.37
CA THR A 28 6.25 10.19 -0.72
C THR A 28 5.05 11.04 -1.11
N LYS A 29 5.22 12.36 -1.05
CA LYS A 29 4.15 13.30 -1.42
C LYS A 29 3.68 13.06 -2.87
N GLU A 30 4.62 12.89 -3.79
CA GLU A 30 4.37 12.73 -5.23
C GLU A 30 3.62 11.43 -5.52
N ALA A 31 3.99 10.34 -4.84
CA ALA A 31 3.31 9.06 -4.99
C ALA A 31 1.87 9.13 -4.46
N LEU A 32 1.64 9.76 -3.32
CA LEU A 32 0.28 9.96 -2.79
C LEU A 32 -0.58 10.88 -3.67
N ASP A 33 0.01 11.97 -4.21
CA ASP A 33 -0.69 12.86 -5.14
C ASP A 33 -1.15 12.06 -6.38
N ASN A 34 -0.28 11.20 -6.93
CA ASN A 34 -0.63 10.33 -8.06
C ASN A 34 -1.71 9.31 -7.70
N ILE A 35 -1.61 8.66 -6.54
CA ILE A 35 -2.65 7.74 -6.05
C ILE A 35 -4.00 8.46 -6.00
N ALA A 36 -4.06 9.66 -5.41
CA ALA A 36 -5.29 10.44 -5.33
C ALA A 36 -5.86 10.78 -6.72
N LEU A 37 -5.02 11.25 -7.64
CA LEU A 37 -5.43 11.56 -9.02
C LEU A 37 -5.99 10.33 -9.75
N THR A 38 -5.30 9.18 -9.64
CA THR A 38 -5.77 7.92 -10.22
C THR A 38 -7.09 7.46 -9.59
N THR A 39 -7.26 7.61 -8.27
CA THR A 39 -8.51 7.30 -7.59
C THR A 39 -9.67 8.16 -8.11
N PHE A 40 -9.48 9.48 -8.23
CA PHE A 40 -10.52 10.35 -8.80
C PHE A 40 -10.84 10.01 -10.26
N ALA A 41 -9.82 9.66 -11.07
CA ALA A 41 -10.02 9.22 -12.44
C ALA A 41 -10.84 7.92 -12.51
N ASN A 42 -10.56 6.94 -11.65
CA ASN A 42 -11.33 5.69 -11.56
C ASN A 42 -12.81 5.96 -11.20
N VAL A 43 -13.06 6.84 -10.22
CA VAL A 43 -14.43 7.22 -9.83
C VAL A 43 -15.15 7.92 -10.98
N LYS A 44 -14.47 8.84 -11.68
CA LYS A 44 -15.04 9.54 -12.84
C LYS A 44 -15.42 8.56 -13.96
N ALA A 45 -14.52 7.63 -14.30
CA ALA A 45 -14.77 6.60 -15.31
C ALA A 45 -15.97 5.71 -14.92
N TYR A 46 -16.07 5.32 -13.65
CA TYR A 46 -17.20 4.55 -13.13
C TYR A 46 -18.53 5.27 -13.29
N VAL A 47 -18.61 6.54 -12.87
CA VAL A 47 -19.83 7.35 -13.01
C VAL A 47 -20.22 7.55 -14.47
N ALA A 48 -19.23 7.75 -15.35
CA ALA A 48 -19.43 7.90 -16.79
C ALA A 48 -19.77 6.59 -17.52
N LYS A 49 -19.77 5.44 -16.83
CA LYS A 49 -19.90 4.09 -17.42
C LYS A 49 -18.85 3.82 -18.50
N GLU A 50 -17.65 4.35 -18.32
CA GLU A 50 -16.49 4.08 -19.16
C GLU A 50 -15.79 2.78 -18.73
N THR A 51 -14.81 2.34 -19.52
CA THR A 51 -14.00 1.15 -19.20
C THR A 51 -13.20 1.35 -17.92
N LEU A 52 -13.34 0.43 -16.97
CA LEU A 52 -12.63 0.44 -15.68
C LEU A 52 -11.25 -0.22 -15.81
N VAL A 53 -10.25 0.53 -16.28
CA VAL A 53 -8.89 -0.01 -16.54
C VAL A 53 -8.17 -0.57 -15.30
N ASN A 54 -8.58 -0.14 -14.11
CA ASN A 54 -8.02 -0.54 -12.81
C ASN A 54 -8.96 -1.46 -12.02
N GLU A 55 -9.95 -2.08 -12.66
CA GLU A 55 -10.83 -3.06 -12.02
C GLU A 55 -10.05 -4.31 -11.59
N VAL A 56 -10.27 -4.73 -10.34
CA VAL A 56 -9.83 -6.03 -9.84
C VAL A 56 -11.01 -7.00 -9.99
N LYS A 57 -10.80 -8.08 -10.74
CA LYS A 57 -11.81 -9.13 -10.99
C LYS A 57 -11.87 -10.17 -9.88
#